data_AF-A0A9X7WES0-F1
#
_entry.id   AF-A0A9X7WES0-F1
#
_cell.length_a   1.000
_cell.length_b   1.000
_cell.length_c   1.000
_cell.angle_alpha   90.00
_cell.angle_beta   90.00
_cell.angle_gamma   90.00
#
_symmetry.space_group_name_H-M   'P 1'
#
loop_
_entity.id
_entity.type
_entity.pdbx_description
1 polymer ?
#
loop_
_entity_poly.entity_id
_entity_poly.type
_entity_poly.pdbx_seq_one_letter_code
_entity_poly.pdbx_strand_id
1 'polypeptide(L)'
;MGLSVGVLTAPAAHADEQSFVDALRENGWSAMSFGPTGHPLAPGLITRPDVAIAGGHDVCNQLQLGLTPDQMVATTLPAAQDNYRIFINAAQQHLC
;
A
#
# COMPACT_ATOMS: atom_id res chain seq x y z
N MET A 1 14.61 19.68 36.79
CA MET A 1 14.30 18.32 36.32
C MET A 1 12.93 18.40 35.66
N GLY A 2 12.70 18.35 34.34
CA GLY A 2 13.43 17.74 33.25
C GLY A 2 12.82 16.38 32.89
N LEU A 3 12.17 16.31 31.71
CA LEU A 3 11.74 15.10 30.96
C LEU A 3 10.28 14.60 31.16
N SER A 4 9.44 14.92 30.17
CA SER A 4 8.44 13.97 29.65
C SER A 4 8.41 14.15 28.14
N VAL A 5 9.12 13.26 27.45
CA VAL A 5 9.15 13.07 26.01
C VAL A 5 8.11 12.00 25.68
N GLY A 6 7.36 12.20 24.59
CA GLY A 6 6.54 11.17 23.96
C GLY A 6 5.13 11.09 24.55
N VAL A 7 4.05 11.04 23.77
CA VAL A 7 3.92 10.51 22.41
C VAL A 7 2.82 11.34 21.74
N LEU A 8 3.11 11.89 20.56
CA LEU A 8 2.07 12.31 19.62
C LEU A 8 1.41 11.06 19.07
N THR A 9 0.59 10.36 19.86
CA THR A 9 -0.39 9.43 19.28
C THR A 9 -1.50 10.30 18.72
N ALA A 10 -1.29 10.87 17.54
CA ALA A 10 -2.44 11.13 16.68
C ALA A 10 -3.16 9.76 16.58
N PRO A 11 -4.44 9.66 16.93
CA PRO A 11 -5.15 8.42 16.69
C PRO A 11 -5.01 8.20 15.18
N ALA A 12 -4.50 7.03 14.76
CA ALA A 12 -4.72 6.61 13.38
C ALA A 12 -6.22 6.73 13.19
N ALA A 13 -6.66 7.70 12.39
CA ALA A 13 -8.06 7.87 12.05
C ALA A 13 -8.39 6.72 11.10
N HIS A 14 -8.48 5.54 11.69
CA HIS A 14 -8.80 4.23 11.15
C HIS A 14 -8.11 3.92 9.82
N ALA A 15 -6.82 3.55 9.90
CA ALA A 15 -6.27 2.68 8.86
C ALA A 15 -7.16 1.43 8.83
N ASP A 16 -7.96 1.30 7.78
CA ASP A 16 -8.86 0.18 7.57
C ASP A 16 -8.16 -0.82 6.65
N GLU A 17 -7.23 -1.56 7.27
CA GLU A 17 -6.41 -2.57 6.61
C GLU A 17 -7.28 -3.62 5.90
N GLN A 18 -8.46 -3.91 6.45
CA GLN A 18 -9.40 -4.84 5.87
C GLN A 18 -10.02 -4.27 4.60
N SER A 19 -10.55 -3.03 4.64
CA SER A 19 -11.07 -2.36 3.45
C SER A 19 -10.00 -2.11 2.39
N PHE A 20 -8.75 -1.87 2.79
CA PHE A 20 -7.62 -1.80 1.85
C PHE A 20 -7.42 -3.13 1.11
N VAL A 21 -7.32 -4.25 1.84
CA VAL A 21 -7.15 -5.58 1.25
C VAL A 21 -8.34 -5.97 0.38
N ASP A 22 -9.55 -5.61 0.79
CA ASP A 22 -10.76 -5.86 0.03
C ASP A 22 -10.81 -5.02 -1.25
N ALA A 23 -10.47 -3.73 -1.20
CA ALA A 23 -10.36 -2.87 -2.38
C ALA A 23 -9.31 -3.39 -3.38
N LEU A 24 -8.16 -3.89 -2.90
CA LEU A 24 -7.18 -4.55 -3.76
C LEU A 24 -7.79 -5.78 -4.45
N ARG A 25 -8.50 -6.63 -3.70
CA ARG A 25 -9.15 -7.83 -4.27
C ARG A 25 -10.22 -7.47 -5.30
N GLU A 26 -11.05 -6.48 -5.03
CA GLU A 26 -12.12 -6.00 -5.93
C GLU A 26 -11.58 -5.44 -7.23
N ASN A 27 -10.44 -4.74 -7.17
CA ASN A 27 -9.77 -4.22 -8.36
C ASN A 27 -8.92 -5.28 -9.10
N GLY A 28 -9.02 -6.55 -8.70
CA GLY A 28 -8.25 -7.64 -9.29
C GLY A 28 -6.74 -7.51 -9.06
N TRP A 29 -6.33 -6.70 -8.08
CA TRP A 29 -4.92 -6.54 -7.73
C TRP A 29 -4.36 -7.90 -7.40
N SER A 30 -3.32 -8.28 -8.13
CA SER A 30 -2.63 -9.53 -7.89
C SER A 30 -1.20 -9.23 -7.52
N ALA A 31 -0.74 -9.84 -6.44
CA ALA A 31 0.66 -9.86 -6.07
C ALA A 31 1.52 -10.66 -7.08
N MET A 32 0.97 -11.11 -8.22
CA MET A 32 1.73 -11.66 -9.35
C MET A 32 2.88 -10.74 -9.78
N SER A 33 2.87 -9.46 -9.42
CA SER A 33 4.02 -8.60 -9.65
C SER A 33 5.32 -9.17 -9.05
N PHE A 34 5.30 -9.92 -7.93
CA PHE A 34 6.51 -10.53 -7.36
C PHE A 34 6.21 -11.78 -6.48
N GLY A 35 5.74 -12.87 -7.08
CA GLY A 35 5.78 -14.17 -6.41
C GLY A 35 7.22 -14.73 -6.40
N PRO A 36 7.68 -15.41 -5.33
CA PRO A 36 9.07 -15.92 -5.23
C PRO A 36 9.45 -16.95 -6.30
N THR A 37 8.47 -17.51 -7.02
CA THR A 37 8.66 -18.56 -8.03
C THR A 37 8.27 -18.13 -9.46
N GLY A 38 7.90 -16.87 -9.68
CA GLY A 38 7.53 -16.36 -11.03
C GLY A 38 6.25 -16.93 -11.64
N HIS A 39 5.44 -17.68 -10.88
CA HIS A 39 4.16 -18.22 -11.37
C HIS A 39 3.02 -17.25 -11.09
N PRO A 40 2.11 -17.04 -12.07
CA PRO A 40 0.93 -16.21 -11.90
C PRO A 40 -0.04 -16.82 -10.87
N LEU A 41 -0.13 -16.23 -9.67
CA LEU A 41 -1.19 -16.48 -8.69
C LEU A 41 -2.51 -15.88 -9.18
N ALA A 42 -3.62 -16.61 -9.15
CA ALA A 42 -4.93 -16.16 -9.68
C ALA A 42 -5.23 -14.67 -9.36
N PRO A 43 -5.83 -13.91 -10.30
CA PRO A 43 -6.20 -12.50 -10.07
C PRO A 43 -6.95 -12.32 -8.74
N GLY A 44 -6.56 -11.33 -7.92
CA GLY A 44 -7.15 -11.10 -6.60
C GLY A 44 -6.65 -12.02 -5.47
N LEU A 45 -5.74 -12.97 -5.74
CA LEU A 45 -5.14 -13.81 -4.70
C LEU A 45 -3.98 -13.06 -4.01
N ILE A 46 -4.33 -12.29 -2.99
CA ILE A 46 -3.35 -11.68 -2.08
C ILE A 46 -2.83 -12.78 -1.15
N THR A 47 -1.69 -13.37 -1.49
CA THR A 47 -1.07 -14.45 -0.68
C THR A 47 -0.33 -13.94 0.55
N ARG A 48 -0.04 -12.64 0.60
CA ARG A 48 0.67 -11.95 1.69
C ARG A 48 -0.01 -10.60 1.98
N PRO A 49 -1.18 -10.60 2.65
CA PRO A 49 -1.88 -9.35 2.98
C PRO A 49 -1.05 -8.46 3.92
N ASP A 50 -0.24 -9.07 4.80
CA ASP A 50 0.72 -8.40 5.67
C ASP A 50 1.72 -7.52 4.90
N VAL A 51 2.26 -8.05 3.80
CA VAL A 51 3.23 -7.33 2.96
C VAL A 51 2.54 -6.20 2.19
N ALA A 52 1.32 -6.43 1.70
CA ALA A 52 0.54 -5.41 1.03
C ALA A 52 0.19 -4.25 1.97
N ILE A 53 -0.25 -4.54 3.20
CA ILE A 53 -0.56 -3.52 4.21
C ILE A 53 0.68 -2.69 4.56
N ALA A 54 1.81 -3.35 4.82
CA ALA A 54 3.07 -2.65 5.10
C ALA A 54 3.50 -1.74 3.94
N GLY A 55 3.38 -2.21 2.69
CA GLY A 55 3.63 -1.37 1.51
C GLY A 55 2.64 -0.21 1.36
N GLY A 56 1.38 -0.40 1.75
CA GLY A 56 0.37 0.64 1.74
C GLY A 56 0.70 1.77 2.73
N HIS A 57 1.18 1.42 3.93
CA HIS A 57 1.67 2.41 4.88
C HIS A 57 2.92 3.15 4.39
N ASP A 58 3.83 2.48 3.67
CA ASP A 58 4.98 3.15 3.05
C ASP A 58 4.50 4.18 2.01
N VAL A 59 3.52 3.82 1.17
CA VAL A 59 2.90 4.77 0.22
C VAL A 59 2.33 5.99 0.94
N CYS A 60 1.60 5.80 2.04
CA CYS A 60 1.09 6.92 2.84
C CYS A 60 2.21 7.83 3.35
N ASN A 61 3.32 7.25 3.83
CA ASN A 61 4.47 8.01 4.25
C ASN A 61 5.12 8.78 3.08
N GLN A 62 5.30 8.16 1.92
CA GLN A 62 5.83 8.83 0.72
C GLN A 62 4.96 10.03 0.31
N LEU A 63 3.63 9.88 0.36
CA LEU A 63 2.68 10.95 0.08
C LEU A 63 2.79 12.10 1.09
N GLN A 64 2.93 11.78 2.38
CA GLN A 64 3.16 12.77 3.44
C GLN A 64 4.49 13.51 3.27
N LEU A 65 5.51 12.85 2.68
CA LEU A 65 6.79 13.44 2.30
C LEU A 65 6.72 14.27 1.02
N GLY A 66 5.57 14.32 0.35
CA GLY A 66 5.32 15.17 -0.82
C GLY A 66 5.58 14.49 -2.17
N LEU A 67 5.83 13.17 -2.21
CA LEU A 67 5.85 12.44 -3.47
C LEU A 67 4.44 12.35 -4.05
N THR A 68 4.34 12.47 -5.38
CA THR A 68 3.05 12.29 -6.06
C THR A 68 2.84 10.84 -6.49
N PRO A 69 1.58 10.39 -6.66
CA PRO A 69 1.26 9.10 -7.24
C PRO A 69 2.00 8.81 -8.56
N ASP A 70 2.03 9.76 -9.49
CA ASP A 70 2.76 9.58 -10.76
C ASP A 70 4.28 9.43 -10.57
N GLN A 71 4.89 10.14 -9.62
CA GLN A 71 6.32 9.96 -9.30
C GLN A 71 6.59 8.57 -8.76
N MET A 72 5.75 8.09 -7.84
CA MET A 72 5.87 6.72 -7.32
C MET A 72 5.69 5.68 -8.43
N VAL A 73 4.70 5.85 -9.31
CA VAL A 73 4.47 4.96 -10.46
C VAL A 73 5.64 4.94 -11.43
N ALA A 74 6.28 6.08 -11.67
CA ALA A 74 7.46 6.17 -12.53
C ALA A 74 8.67 5.38 -12.01
N THR A 75 8.74 5.08 -10.70
CA THR A 75 9.80 4.22 -10.13
C THR A 75 9.58 2.72 -10.38
N THR A 76 8.41 2.34 -10.91
CA THR A 76 8.01 0.95 -11.13
C THR A 76 8.21 0.54 -12.60
N LEU A 77 8.47 -0.77 -12.82
CA LEU A 77 8.54 -1.38 -14.15
C LEU A 77 7.25 -1.10 -14.96
N PRO A 78 7.33 -0.80 -16.27
CA PRO A 78 6.16 -0.46 -17.09
C PRO A 78 5.01 -1.46 -16.99
N ALA A 79 5.32 -2.76 -16.98
CA ALA A 79 4.32 -3.84 -16.88
C ALA A 79 3.59 -3.92 -15.53
N ALA A 80 4.07 -3.20 -14.50
CA ALA A 80 3.50 -3.19 -13.15
C ALA A 80 2.92 -1.81 -12.76
N GLN A 81 3.00 -0.80 -13.63
CA GLN A 81 2.55 0.56 -13.33
C GLN A 81 1.04 0.64 -13.06
N ASP A 82 0.22 -0.04 -13.87
CA ASP A 82 -1.24 -0.07 -13.65
C ASP A 82 -1.62 -0.73 -12.32
N ASN A 83 -0.95 -1.85 -11.98
CA ASN A 83 -1.16 -2.54 -10.72
C ASN A 83 -0.72 -1.68 -9.52
N TYR A 84 0.34 -0.91 -9.68
CA TYR A 84 0.82 -0.01 -8.63
C TYR A 84 -0.04 1.26 -8.49
N ARG A 85 -0.66 1.75 -9.58
CA ARG A 85 -1.68 2.82 -9.50
C ARG A 85 -2.89 2.37 -8.67
N ILE A 86 -3.38 1.16 -8.87
CA ILE A 86 -4.46 0.56 -8.07
C ILE A 86 -4.04 0.52 -6.59
N PHE A 87 -2.82 0.06 -6.32
CA PHE A 87 -2.28 -0.04 -4.97
C PHE A 87 -2.19 1.30 -4.25
N ILE A 88 -1.66 2.34 -4.91
CA ILE A 88 -1.55 3.69 -4.34
C ILE A 88 -2.93 4.26 -4.05
N ASN A 89 -3.88 4.11 -4.97
CA ASN A 89 -5.24 4.63 -4.78
C ASN A 89 -5.95 3.94 -3.60
N ALA A 90 -5.82 2.62 -3.48
CA ALA A 90 -6.38 1.88 -2.35
C ALA A 90 -5.75 2.31 -1.02
N ALA A 91 -4.42 2.50 -0.96
CA ALA A 91 -3.74 2.98 0.23
C ALA A 91 -4.23 4.39 0.62
N GLN A 92 -4.35 5.29 -0.36
CA GLN A 92 -4.87 6.65 -0.13
C GLN A 92 -6.29 6.68 0.43
N GLN A 93 -7.16 5.79 -0.01
CA GLN A 93 -8.57 5.77 0.39
C GLN A 93 -8.79 5.13 1.77
N HIS A 94 -7.94 4.16 2.15
CA HIS A 94 -8.21 3.29 3.28
C HIS A 94 -7.13 3.31 4.38
N LEU A 95 -5.92 3.79 4.11
CA LEU A 95 -4.79 3.69 5.05
C LEU A 95 -4.16 5.02 5.51
N CYS A 96 -4.29 6.14 4.77
CA CYS A 96 -3.42 7.33 4.93
C CYS A 96 -3.88 8.45 5.90
#